data_AF-A0A558GXG6-F1
#
_entry.id   AF-A0A558GXG6-F1
#
_cell.length_a   1.000
_cell.length_b   1.000
_cell.length_c   1.000
_cell.angle_alpha   90.00
_cell.angle_beta   90.00
_cell.angle_gamma   90.00
#
_symmetry.space_group_name_H-M   'P 1'
#
loop_
_entity.id
_entity.type
_entity.pdbx_description
1 polymer ?
#
loop_
_entity_poly.entity_id
_entity_poly.type
_entity_poly.pdbx_seq_one_letter_code
_entity_poly.pdbx_strand_id
1 'polypeptide(L)'
;MAIDFTTDVGKVRLLIADLDEDAFLLPADVIGGYLVLNDDAVLLAAADSLDAIATSEVLLAKKIRTQDLSTDGPAVAAELRAQAAKLRDRFVDDSGTQAWFDVVGYSPAPHAEGEEYRW
;
A
#
# COMPACT_ATOMS: atom_id res chain seq x y z
N MET A 1 4.66 -22.34 -16.15
CA MET A 1 3.65 -21.99 -17.18
C MET A 1 3.72 -20.49 -17.25
N ALA A 2 4.01 -19.95 -18.43
CA ALA A 2 4.32 -18.54 -18.60
C ALA A 2 3.33 -17.64 -17.85
N ILE A 3 3.83 -16.69 -17.05
CA ILE A 3 2.96 -15.71 -16.37
C ILE A 3 2.20 -14.90 -17.44
N ASP A 4 0.87 -14.90 -17.34
CA ASP A 4 0.02 -14.07 -18.20
C ASP A 4 -0.27 -12.71 -17.56
N PHE A 5 0.49 -11.69 -17.98
CA PHE A 5 0.36 -10.31 -17.50
C PHE A 5 -0.92 -9.58 -17.96
N THR A 6 -1.76 -10.22 -18.77
CA THR A 6 -3.08 -9.66 -19.13
C THR A 6 -4.13 -9.96 -18.05
N THR A 7 -3.90 -11.00 -17.24
CA THR A 7 -4.75 -11.34 -16.08
C THR A 7 -4.42 -10.46 -14.88
N ASP A 8 -5.40 -10.23 -14.00
CA ASP A 8 -5.18 -9.42 -12.79
C ASP A 8 -4.21 -10.08 -11.82
N VAL A 9 -4.22 -11.42 -11.72
CA VAL A 9 -3.21 -12.18 -10.97
C VAL A 9 -1.81 -11.93 -11.53
N GLY A 10 -1.63 -11.98 -12.85
CA GLY A 10 -0.34 -11.70 -13.48
C GLY A 10 0.13 -10.27 -13.27
N LYS A 11 -0.80 -9.29 -13.30
CA LYS A 11 -0.48 -7.89 -12.97
C LYS A 11 -0.05 -7.72 -11.52
N VAL A 12 -0.70 -8.39 -10.57
CA VAL A 12 -0.28 -8.37 -9.16
C VAL A 12 1.12 -8.95 -9.01
N ARG A 13 1.41 -10.12 -9.63
CA ARG A 13 2.77 -10.72 -9.64
C ARG A 13 3.83 -9.76 -10.16
N LEU A 14 3.52 -9.06 -11.24
CA LEU A 14 4.41 -8.05 -11.82
C LEU A 14 4.70 -6.91 -10.84
N LEU A 15 3.69 -6.41 -10.13
CA LEU A 15 3.83 -5.31 -9.17
C LEU A 15 4.64 -5.69 -7.92
N ILE A 16 4.56 -6.95 -7.48
CA ILE A 16 5.27 -7.43 -6.29
C ILE A 16 6.59 -8.15 -6.59
N ALA A 17 6.98 -8.20 -7.87
CA ALA A 17 8.15 -8.91 -8.38
C ALA A 17 8.18 -10.44 -8.08
N ASP A 18 7.01 -11.07 -7.94
CA ASP A 18 6.88 -12.53 -7.74
C ASP A 18 6.84 -13.25 -9.10
N LEU A 19 8.00 -13.27 -9.77
CA LEU A 19 8.16 -13.65 -11.18
C LEU A 19 8.85 -14.99 -11.43
N ASP A 20 9.32 -15.68 -10.37
CA ASP A 20 9.93 -16.99 -10.49
C ASP A 20 8.85 -18.07 -10.64
N GLU A 21 8.63 -18.55 -11.86
CA GLU A 21 7.61 -19.55 -12.17
C GLU A 21 7.83 -20.91 -11.51
N ASP A 22 9.06 -21.21 -11.10
CA ASP A 22 9.41 -22.46 -10.43
C ASP A 22 9.21 -22.35 -8.91
N ALA A 23 9.16 -21.12 -8.36
CA ALA A 23 9.17 -20.87 -6.93
C ALA A 23 8.43 -19.58 -6.52
N PHE A 24 7.15 -19.48 -6.89
CA PHE A 24 6.32 -18.34 -6.47
C PHE A 24 6.27 -18.18 -4.94
N LEU A 25 6.47 -16.95 -4.46
CA LEU A 25 6.35 -16.57 -3.06
C LEU A 25 4.89 -16.67 -2.58
N LEU A 26 3.96 -16.23 -3.43
CA LEU A 26 2.52 -16.33 -3.16
C LEU A 26 1.83 -17.26 -4.16
N PRO A 27 1.08 -18.26 -3.68
CA PRO A 27 0.19 -19.04 -4.52
C PRO A 27 -0.85 -18.18 -5.25
N ALA A 28 -1.27 -18.60 -6.46
CA ALA A 28 -2.18 -17.81 -7.29
C ALA A 28 -3.59 -17.64 -6.68
N ASP A 29 -4.05 -18.62 -5.90
CA ASP A 29 -5.29 -18.56 -5.14
C ASP A 29 -5.26 -17.53 -4.00
N VAL A 30 -4.10 -17.35 -3.36
CA VAL A 30 -3.89 -16.27 -2.36
C VAL A 30 -3.99 -14.90 -3.01
N ILE A 31 -3.33 -14.70 -4.16
CA ILE A 31 -3.44 -13.46 -4.94
C ILE A 31 -4.90 -13.22 -5.37
N GLY A 32 -5.59 -14.27 -5.83
CA GLY A 32 -7.02 -14.21 -6.14
C GLY A 32 -7.87 -13.79 -4.94
N GLY A 33 -7.55 -14.26 -3.74
CA GLY A 33 -8.21 -13.83 -2.50
C GLY A 33 -8.03 -12.34 -2.23
N TYR A 34 -6.82 -11.80 -2.39
CA TYR A 34 -6.58 -10.36 -2.23
C TYR A 34 -7.29 -9.52 -3.28
N LEU A 35 -7.42 -10.00 -4.52
CA LEU A 35 -8.21 -9.33 -5.55
C LEU A 35 -9.69 -9.27 -5.14
N VAL A 36 -10.28 -10.39 -4.70
CA VAL A 36 -11.67 -10.43 -4.22
C VAL A 36 -11.91 -9.49 -3.04
N LEU A 37 -10.97 -9.38 -2.10
CA LEU A 37 -11.09 -8.47 -0.95
C LEU A 37 -11.05 -6.98 -1.33
N ASN A 38 -10.51 -6.66 -2.50
CA ASN A 38 -10.30 -5.29 -2.95
C ASN A 38 -11.13 -4.95 -4.20
N ASP A 39 -12.25 -5.65 -4.44
CA ASP A 39 -13.11 -5.44 -5.62
C ASP A 39 -12.33 -5.48 -6.95
N ASP A 40 -11.41 -6.44 -7.07
CA ASP A 40 -10.49 -6.62 -8.20
C ASP A 40 -9.53 -5.43 -8.46
N ALA A 41 -9.38 -4.53 -7.49
CA ALA A 41 -8.40 -3.45 -7.56
C ALA A 41 -6.96 -3.99 -7.44
N VAL A 42 -6.33 -4.18 -8.59
CA VAL A 42 -4.97 -4.73 -8.75
C VAL A 42 -3.93 -4.04 -7.85
N LEU A 43 -3.96 -2.71 -7.75
CA LEU A 43 -3.00 -1.95 -6.93
C LEU A 43 -3.15 -2.23 -5.44
N LEU A 44 -4.38 -2.34 -4.95
CA LEU A 44 -4.67 -2.64 -3.55
C LEU A 44 -4.35 -4.10 -3.22
N ALA A 45 -4.73 -5.04 -4.10
CA ALA A 45 -4.40 -6.44 -3.95
C ALA A 45 -2.87 -6.68 -3.92
N ALA A 46 -2.11 -5.94 -4.74
CA ALA A 46 -0.65 -5.96 -4.70
C ALA A 46 -0.10 -5.37 -3.40
N ALA A 47 -0.70 -4.29 -2.88
CA ALA A 47 -0.30 -3.72 -1.59
C ALA A 47 -0.50 -4.72 -0.43
N ASP A 48 -1.65 -5.40 -0.39
CA ASP A 48 -1.94 -6.41 0.62
C ASP A 48 -1.02 -7.64 0.50
N SER A 49 -0.68 -8.02 -0.74
CA SER A 49 0.29 -9.08 -1.01
C SER A 49 1.68 -8.74 -0.44
N LEU A 50 2.16 -7.50 -0.63
CA LEU A 50 3.42 -7.02 -0.05
C LEU A 50 3.38 -7.00 1.48
N ASP A 51 2.26 -6.61 2.09
CA ASP A 51 2.11 -6.61 3.54
C ASP A 51 2.13 -8.03 4.13
N ALA A 52 1.58 -9.01 3.42
CA ALA A 52 1.65 -10.42 3.79
C ALA A 52 3.09 -10.97 3.74
N ILE A 53 3.83 -10.63 2.69
CA ILE A 53 5.26 -10.98 2.56
C ILE A 53 6.07 -10.31 3.68
N ALA A 54 5.84 -9.01 3.92
CA ALA A 54 6.50 -8.27 4.99
C ALA A 54 6.22 -8.85 6.38
N THR A 55 5.00 -9.34 6.61
CA THR A 55 4.64 -10.01 7.87
C THR A 55 5.39 -11.33 8.01
N SER A 56 5.47 -12.12 6.93
CA SER A 56 6.24 -13.37 6.91
C SER A 56 7.73 -13.11 7.18
N GLU A 57 8.30 -12.06 6.59
CA GLU A 57 9.70 -11.67 6.78
C GLU A 57 10.01 -11.31 8.25
N VAL A 58 9.13 -10.55 8.91
CA VAL A 58 9.28 -10.23 10.35
C VAL A 58 9.25 -11.49 11.20
N LEU A 59 8.37 -12.44 10.88
CA LEU A 59 8.22 -13.69 11.64
C LEU A 59 9.40 -14.65 11.43
N LEU A 60 9.93 -14.72 10.21
CA LEU A 60 10.95 -15.69 9.80
C LEU A 60 12.38 -15.20 10.03
N ALA A 61 12.75 -14.01 9.53
CA ALA A 61 14.15 -13.61 9.46
C ALA A 61 14.71 -13.12 10.80
N LYS A 62 13.85 -12.66 11.72
CA LYS A 62 14.25 -12.01 12.99
C LYS A 62 15.34 -10.94 12.72
N LYS A 63 15.96 -10.41 13.78
CA LYS A 63 17.15 -9.57 13.64
C LYS A 63 18.31 -10.33 14.25
N ILE A 64 19.15 -10.94 13.40
CA ILE A 64 20.25 -11.82 13.83
C ILE A 64 21.56 -11.18 13.41
N ARG A 65 22.48 -11.07 14.37
CA ARG A 65 23.85 -10.63 14.14
C ARG A 65 24.82 -11.63 14.75
N THR A 66 25.65 -12.22 13.90
CA THR A 66 26.79 -13.06 14.29
C THR A 66 28.07 -12.50 13.68
N GLN A 67 29.23 -13.11 13.93
CA GLN A 67 30.52 -12.60 13.45
C GLN A 67 30.60 -12.54 11.91
N ASP A 68 29.85 -13.39 11.20
CA ASP A 68 29.94 -13.53 9.74
C ASP A 68 28.61 -13.28 8.99
N LEU A 69 27.48 -13.10 9.68
CA LEU A 69 26.15 -12.91 9.06
C LEU A 69 25.30 -11.90 9.83
N SER A 70 24.71 -10.96 9.08
CA SER A 70 23.71 -10.01 9.56
C SER A 70 22.49 -10.06 8.65
N THR A 71 21.32 -10.30 9.22
CA THR A 71 20.01 -10.21 8.55
C THR A 71 19.10 -9.29 9.34
N ASP A 72 18.44 -8.35 8.63
CA ASP A 72 17.55 -7.36 9.23
C ASP A 72 16.15 -7.47 8.62
N GLY A 73 15.43 -8.53 9.02
CA GLY A 73 14.04 -8.75 8.61
C GLY A 73 13.12 -7.54 8.87
N PRO A 74 13.23 -6.84 10.03
CA PRO A 74 12.47 -5.62 10.26
C PRO A 74 12.72 -4.51 9.23
N ALA A 75 13.97 -4.31 8.80
CA ALA A 75 14.29 -3.31 7.78
C ALA A 75 13.72 -3.69 6.40
N VAL A 76 13.84 -4.95 5.99
CA VAL A 76 13.23 -5.46 4.75
C VAL A 76 11.71 -5.29 4.78
N ALA A 77 11.08 -5.68 5.89
CA ALA A 77 9.64 -5.54 6.05
C ALA A 77 9.17 -4.08 6.09
N ALA A 78 9.99 -3.15 6.57
CA ALA A 78 9.68 -1.72 6.52
C ALA A 78 9.67 -1.19 5.07
N GLU A 79 10.64 -1.61 4.25
CA GLU A 79 10.69 -1.24 2.84
C GLU A 79 9.49 -1.80 2.06
N LEU A 80 9.13 -3.07 2.29
CA LEU A 80 7.95 -3.69 1.65
C LEU A 80 6.65 -2.94 2.00
N ARG A 81 6.47 -2.54 3.27
CA ARG A 81 5.32 -1.72 3.69
C ARG A 81 5.33 -0.33 3.05
N ALA A 82 6.50 0.28 2.85
CA ALA A 82 6.60 1.56 2.14
C ALA A 82 6.20 1.43 0.66
N GLN A 83 6.54 0.31 0.01
CA GLN A 83 6.08 0.03 -1.35
C GLN A 83 4.57 -0.21 -1.42
N ALA A 84 4.00 -0.93 -0.44
CA ALA A 84 2.57 -1.12 -0.31
C ALA A 84 1.83 0.23 -0.13
N ALA A 85 2.36 1.16 0.67
CA ALA A 85 1.79 2.51 0.80
C ALA A 85 1.76 3.26 -0.53
N LYS A 86 2.87 3.25 -1.29
CA LYS A 86 2.93 3.88 -2.63
C LYS A 86 1.94 3.28 -3.63
N LEU A 87 1.60 2.00 -3.51
CA LEU A 87 0.57 1.37 -4.34
C LEU A 87 -0.83 1.89 -3.98
N ARG A 88 -1.10 2.06 -2.68
CA ARG A 88 -2.36 2.64 -2.19
C ARG A 88 -2.50 4.11 -2.59
N ASP A 89 -1.43 4.89 -2.51
CA ASP A 89 -1.41 6.28 -2.95
C ASP A 89 -1.71 6.39 -4.46
N ARG A 90 -1.05 5.57 -5.28
CA ARG A 90 -1.34 5.49 -6.73
C ARG A 90 -2.80 5.14 -7.02
N PHE A 91 -3.38 4.21 -6.27
CA PHE A 91 -4.79 3.86 -6.43
C PHE A 91 -5.72 5.05 -6.15
N VAL A 92 -5.45 5.83 -5.08
CA VAL A 92 -6.22 7.03 -4.74
C VAL A 92 -6.10 8.12 -5.81
N ASP A 93 -4.90 8.32 -6.34
CA ASP A 93 -4.63 9.27 -7.42
C ASP A 93 -5.37 8.86 -8.70
N ASP A 94 -5.28 7.59 -9.09
CA ASP A 94 -5.94 7.03 -10.29
C ASP A 94 -7.47 7.00 -10.16
N SER A 95 -8.00 6.75 -8.95
CA SER A 95 -9.45 6.74 -8.70
C SER A 95 -10.06 8.14 -8.62
N GLY A 96 -9.25 9.20 -8.74
CA GLY A 96 -9.70 10.59 -8.62
C GLY A 96 -10.31 10.90 -7.25
N THR A 97 -10.05 10.08 -6.24
CA THR A 97 -10.59 10.22 -4.88
C THR A 97 -9.69 11.11 -4.03
N GLN A 98 -9.02 12.09 -4.65
CA GLN A 98 -8.41 13.18 -3.90
C GLN A 98 -9.54 13.96 -3.21
N ALA A 99 -9.50 13.97 -1.89
CA ALA A 99 -10.47 14.63 -1.02
C ALA A 99 -10.79 16.06 -1.52
N TRP A 100 -12.03 16.24 -1.94
CA TRP A 100 -12.56 17.42 -2.63
C TRP A 100 -12.95 18.58 -1.69
N PHE A 101 -12.58 18.52 -0.41
CA PHE A 101 -12.95 19.55 0.57
C PHE A 101 -11.73 20.38 0.97
N ASP A 102 -11.73 21.64 0.52
CA ASP A 102 -10.86 22.70 1.02
C ASP A 102 -11.39 23.19 2.38
N VAL A 103 -10.58 23.05 3.43
CA VAL A 103 -10.89 23.59 4.76
C VAL A 103 -10.45 25.05 4.77
N VAL A 104 -11.36 25.94 4.38
CA VAL A 104 -11.17 27.37 4.57
C VAL A 104 -11.25 27.68 6.06
N GLY A 105 -10.17 28.23 6.63
CA GLY A 105 -10.17 28.69 8.01
C GLY A 105 -11.24 29.76 8.21
N TYR A 106 -12.18 29.52 9.13
CA TYR A 106 -13.15 30.52 9.54
C TYR A 106 -12.41 31.69 10.20
N SER A 107 -12.30 32.82 9.49
CA SER A 107 -11.84 34.08 10.03
C SER A 107 -13.07 34.94 10.33
N PRO A 108 -13.59 34.96 11.57
CA PRO A 108 -14.66 35.88 11.90
C PRO A 108 -14.17 37.31 11.60
N ALA A 109 -15.02 38.12 10.98
CA ALA A 109 -14.76 39.54 10.86
C ALA A 109 -14.48 40.10 12.27
N PRO A 110 -13.58 41.08 12.43
CA PRO A 110 -13.26 41.63 13.76
C PRO A 110 -14.47 42.27 14.47
N HIS A 111 -15.58 42.46 13.76
CA HIS A 111 -16.82 43.06 14.26
C HIS A 111 -17.99 42.19 13.78
N ALA A 112 -18.96 41.97 14.66
CA ALA A 112 -20.19 41.27 14.28
C ALA A 112 -21.02 42.19 13.37
N GLU A 113 -21.69 41.63 12.35
CA GLU A 113 -22.52 42.40 11.40
C GLU A 113 -23.67 43.20 12.06
N GLY A 114 -23.92 43.00 13.36
CA GLY A 114 -24.88 43.74 14.18
C GLY A 114 -24.27 44.59 15.30
N GLU A 115 -22.97 44.90 15.26
CA GLU A 115 -22.33 45.74 16.28
C GLU A 115 -22.76 47.20 16.09
N GLU A 116 -23.61 47.70 17.00
CA GLU A 116 -24.06 49.10 17.00
C GLU A 116 -22.87 50.00 17.36
N TYR A 117 -22.37 50.76 16.39
CA TYR A 117 -21.37 51.79 16.65
C TYR A 117 -21.95 52.86 17.58
N ARG A 118 -21.47 52.89 18.83
CA ARG A 118 -21.63 54.06 19.69
C ARG A 118 -20.54 55.07 19.35
N TRP A 119 -20.96 56.15 18.71
CA TRP A 119 -20.21 57.41 18.60
C TRP A 119 -20.30 58.19 19.92
#